data_AF-A0A0X3V799-F1
#
_entry.id   AF-A0A0X3V799-F1
#
_cell.length_a   1.000
_cell.length_b   1.000
_cell.length_c   1.000
_cell.angle_alpha   90.00
_cell.angle_beta   90.00
_cell.angle_gamma   90.00
#
_symmetry.space_group_name_H-M   'P 1'
#
loop_
_entity.id
_entity.type
_entity.pdbx_description
1 polymer ?
#
loop_
_entity_poly.entity_id
_entity_poly.type
_entity_poly.pdbx_seq_one_letter_code
_entity_poly.pdbx_strand_id
1 'polypeptide(L)'
;MVAINIDGSSPVRPLTVKDVGGGTWSYGTTLSGTTKTCYSNYIHQSKEHSATAKMADYSKKVTEVAGVWANAKVGASPGSTCYTYWATY
;
A
#
# COMPACT_ATOMS: atom_id res chain seq x y z
N MET A 1 10.10 10.33 -21.87
CA MET A 1 9.34 9.21 -21.26
C MET A 1 10.26 8.03 -21.12
N VAL A 2 10.38 7.45 -19.92
CA VAL A 2 11.14 6.21 -19.72
C VAL A 2 10.13 5.08 -19.69
N ALA A 3 10.29 4.10 -20.57
CA ALA A 3 9.50 2.88 -20.53
C ALA A 3 10.13 1.92 -19.51
N ILE A 4 9.32 1.42 -18.58
CA ILE A 4 9.73 0.36 -17.66
C ILE A 4 9.03 -0.92 -18.11
N ASN A 5 9.81 -1.95 -18.43
CA ASN A 5 9.28 -3.28 -18.73
C ASN A 5 8.89 -3.96 -17.41
N ILE A 6 7.60 -4.22 -17.25
CA ILE A 6 7.02 -4.89 -16.07
C ILE A 6 6.53 -6.28 -16.49
N ASP A 7 7.45 -7.12 -16.94
CA ASP A 7 7.17 -8.55 -17.12
C ASP A 7 7.41 -9.33 -15.81
N GLY A 8 7.00 -10.60 -15.77
CA GLY A 8 7.13 -11.45 -14.59
C GLY A 8 8.59 -11.78 -14.19
N SER A 9 9.57 -11.41 -15.02
CA SER A 9 11.01 -11.51 -14.75
C SER A 9 11.61 -10.21 -14.22
N SER A 10 10.88 -9.10 -14.28
CA SER A 10 11.34 -7.80 -13.79
C SER A 10 11.43 -7.80 -12.26
N PRO A 11 12.51 -7.28 -11.65
CA PRO A 11 12.55 -7.04 -10.21
C PRO A 11 11.52 -5.98 -9.76
N VAL A 12 10.93 -5.25 -10.72
CA VAL A 12 9.86 -4.27 -10.50
C VAL A 12 8.52 -4.99 -10.45
N ARG A 13 7.91 -5.03 -9.27
CA ARG A 13 6.52 -5.52 -9.11
C ARG A 13 5.54 -4.40 -9.41
N PRO A 14 4.53 -4.60 -10.28
CA PRO A 14 3.54 -3.57 -10.55
C PRO A 14 2.83 -3.19 -9.24
N LEU A 15 2.93 -1.91 -8.88
CA LEU A 15 2.17 -1.31 -7.80
C LEU A 15 0.70 -1.34 -8.21
N THR A 16 -0.20 -1.89 -7.38
CA THR A 16 -1.62 -1.77 -7.68
C THR A 16 -2.09 -0.39 -7.27
N VAL A 17 -2.38 0.46 -8.25
CA VAL A 17 -2.91 1.82 -8.04
C VAL A 17 -4.36 1.87 -8.49
N LYS A 18 -5.24 2.45 -7.67
CA LYS A 18 -6.67 2.62 -7.96
C LYS A 18 -7.16 3.98 -7.45
N ASP A 19 -8.06 4.59 -8.20
CA ASP A 19 -8.81 5.75 -7.71
C ASP A 19 -10.11 5.28 -7.06
N VAL A 20 -10.24 5.55 -5.76
CA VAL A 20 -11.31 5.03 -4.90
C VAL A 20 -11.65 6.06 -3.83
N GLY A 21 -12.93 6.18 -3.45
CA GLY A 21 -13.34 7.09 -2.36
C GLY A 21 -13.04 8.57 -2.58
N GLY A 22 -12.74 9.01 -3.81
CA GLY A 22 -12.31 10.37 -4.13
C GLY A 22 -10.80 10.61 -3.99
N GLY A 23 -10.03 9.59 -3.62
CA GLY A 23 -8.58 9.64 -3.50
C GLY A 23 -7.87 8.61 -4.37
N THR A 24 -6.54 8.63 -4.34
CA THR A 24 -5.70 7.65 -5.02
C THR A 24 -5.11 6.68 -3.99
N TRP A 25 -5.30 5.39 -4.22
CA TRP A 25 -4.87 4.32 -3.35
C TRP A 25 -3.85 3.42 -4.05
N SER A 26 -2.69 3.25 -3.44
CA SER A 26 -1.64 2.34 -3.85
C SER A 26 -1.41 1.28 -2.80
N TYR A 27 -1.47 0.01 -3.18
CA TYR A 27 -1.37 -1.10 -2.24
C TYR A 27 -0.70 -2.33 -2.84
N GLY A 28 -0.21 -3.21 -1.98
CA GLY A 28 0.33 -4.50 -2.40
C GLY A 28 1.38 -5.05 -1.46
N THR A 29 2.28 -5.86 -2.03
CA THR A 29 3.38 -6.47 -1.29
C THR A 29 4.71 -6.34 -2.03
N THR A 30 5.77 -6.17 -1.26
CA THR A 30 7.15 -6.31 -1.73
C THR A 30 7.82 -7.44 -0.96
N LEU A 31 8.85 -8.05 -1.55
CA LEU A 31 9.66 -9.09 -0.92
C LEU A 31 11.12 -8.64 -0.96
N SER A 32 11.77 -8.60 0.20
CA SER A 32 13.20 -8.32 0.32
C SER A 32 13.82 -9.39 1.22
N GLY A 33 14.67 -10.23 0.64
CA GLY A 33 15.18 -11.43 1.31
C GLY A 33 14.04 -12.32 1.82
N THR A 34 14.05 -12.60 3.12
CA THR A 34 13.03 -13.42 3.81
C THR A 34 11.88 -12.60 4.39
N THR A 35 11.83 -11.29 4.16
CA THR A 35 10.78 -10.41 4.70
C THR A 35 9.86 -9.93 3.59
N LYS A 36 8.56 -10.24 3.72
CA LYS A 36 7.50 -9.67 2.90
C LYS A 36 6.92 -8.45 3.60
N THR A 37 6.84 -7.34 2.87
CA THR A 37 6.21 -6.11 3.35
C THR A 37 4.84 -5.98 2.71
N CYS A 38 3.80 -5.83 3.54
CA CYS A 38 2.47 -5.39 3.15
C CYS A 38 2.41 -3.88 3.23
N TYR A 39 1.91 -3.19 2.21
CA TYR A 39 1.75 -1.73 2.25
C TYR A 39 0.38 -1.30 1.75
N SER A 40 -0.11 -0.20 2.33
CA SER A 40 -1.29 0.54 1.91
C SER A 40 -0.97 2.03 2.02
N ASN A 41 -1.02 2.73 0.89
CA ASN A 41 -0.74 4.16 0.79
C ASN A 41 -1.97 4.83 0.17
N TYR A 42 -2.60 5.77 0.87
CA TYR A 42 -3.81 6.44 0.39
C TYR A 42 -3.64 7.95 0.51
N ILE A 43 -4.08 8.69 -0.50
CA ILE A 43 -4.18 10.15 -0.46
C ILE A 43 -5.58 10.59 -0.84
N HIS A 44 -6.15 11.49 -0.05
CA HIS A 44 -7.35 12.25 -0.41
C HIS A 44 -7.07 13.75 -0.30
N GLN A 45 -7.33 14.51 -1.37
CA GLN A 45 -6.92 15.92 -1.46
C GLN A 45 -7.74 16.88 -0.60
N SER A 46 -8.99 16.52 -0.26
CA SER A 46 -9.92 17.44 0.42
C SER A 46 -10.52 16.91 1.73
N LYS A 47 -10.15 15.71 2.18
CA LYS A 47 -10.74 15.06 3.36
C LYS A 47 -9.69 14.34 4.18
N GLU A 48 -9.94 14.24 5.48
CA GLU A 48 -9.19 13.32 6.32
C GLU A 48 -9.40 11.89 5.80
N HIS A 49 -8.34 11.09 5.87
CA HIS A 49 -8.37 9.75 5.32
C HIS A 49 -7.36 8.87 6.05
N SER A 50 -7.44 7.56 5.80
CA SER A 50 -6.49 6.63 6.40
C SER A 50 -6.14 5.48 5.46
N ALA A 51 -4.96 4.92 5.71
CA ALA A 51 -4.51 3.68 5.12
C ALA A 51 -4.24 2.66 6.23
N THR A 52 -4.50 1.38 5.95
CA THR A 52 -4.23 0.27 6.87
C THR A 52 -3.58 -0.89 6.14
N ALA A 53 -2.50 -1.44 6.71
CA ALA A 53 -1.85 -2.66 6.26
C ALA A 53 -1.86 -3.68 7.39
N LYS A 54 -2.30 -4.90 7.09
CA LYS A 54 -2.33 -6.04 8.02
C LYS A 54 -1.70 -7.27 7.38
N MET A 55 -0.86 -7.97 8.13
CA MET A 55 -0.20 -9.20 7.67
C MET A 55 0.26 -10.01 8.87
N ALA A 56 -0.06 -11.31 8.88
CA ALA A 56 0.09 -12.15 10.07
C ALA A 56 -0.58 -11.48 11.29
N ASP A 57 0.11 -11.39 12.42
CA ASP A 57 -0.38 -10.75 13.64
C ASP A 57 -0.12 -9.23 13.67
N TYR A 58 0.48 -8.67 12.61
CA TYR A 58 0.83 -7.26 12.55
C TYR A 58 -0.27 -6.43 11.87
N SER A 59 -0.57 -5.27 12.45
CA SER A 59 -1.51 -4.30 11.90
C SER A 59 -0.99 -2.88 12.12
N LYS A 60 -0.96 -2.09 11.06
CA LYS A 60 -0.65 -0.66 11.11
C LYS A 60 -1.76 0.12 10.42
N LYS A 61 -2.32 1.11 11.12
CA LYS A 61 -3.19 2.15 10.56
C LYS A 61 -2.48 3.49 10.66
N VAL A 62 -2.61 4.30 9.63
CA VAL A 62 -2.15 5.69 9.59
C VAL A 62 -3.31 6.54 9.09
N THR A 63 -3.67 7.56 9.85
CA THR A 63 -4.67 8.55 9.49
C THR A 63 -3.95 9.86 9.25
N GLU A 64 -4.28 10.54 8.16
CA GLU A 64 -3.70 11.82 7.79
C GLU A 64 -4.79 12.80 7.37
N VAL A 65 -4.46 14.08 7.52
CA VAL A 65 -5.28 15.19 7.05
C VAL A 65 -5.29 15.27 5.52
N ALA A 66 -6.18 16.08 4.96
CA ALA A 66 -6.30 16.30 3.53
C ALA A 66 -4.96 16.70 2.87
N GLY A 67 -4.67 16.14 1.69
CA GLY A 67 -3.50 16.47 0.89
C GLY A 67 -2.17 15.81 1.34
N VAL A 68 -2.17 15.07 2.45
CA VAL A 68 -0.99 14.34 2.95
C VAL A 68 -1.19 12.85 2.71
N TRP A 69 -0.15 12.13 2.27
CA TRP A 69 -0.24 10.68 2.08
C TRP A 69 -0.28 9.92 3.41
N ALA A 70 -1.34 9.16 3.65
CA ALA A 70 -1.37 8.15 4.71
C ALA A 70 -0.62 6.88 4.26
N ASN A 71 0.53 6.60 4.88
CA ASN A 71 1.42 5.49 4.50
C ASN A 71 1.50 4.42 5.60
N ALA A 72 0.82 3.29 5.41
CA ALA A 72 0.83 2.16 6.33
C ALA A 72 1.62 0.97 5.76
N LYS A 73 2.51 0.39 6.56
CA LYS A 73 3.25 -0.83 6.20
C LYS A 73 3.52 -1.73 7.40
N VAL A 74 3.54 -3.04 7.16
CA VAL A 74 3.93 -4.09 8.11
C VAL A 74 4.80 -5.14 7.41
N GLY A 75 5.67 -5.81 8.15
CA GLY A 75 6.54 -6.87 7.63
C GLY A 75 6.27 -8.21 8.30
N ALA A 76 6.27 -9.30 7.54
CA ALA A 76 6.15 -10.67 8.05
C ALA A 76 6.86 -11.68 7.13
N SER A 77 6.71 -12.98 7.41
CA SER A 77 7.27 -14.04 6.58
C SER A 77 6.62 -14.10 5.18
N PRO A 78 7.29 -14.67 4.16
CA PRO A 78 6.83 -14.60 2.76
C PRO A 78 5.48 -15.27 2.50
N GLY A 79 5.15 -16.31 3.27
CA GLY A 79 3.87 -17.03 3.18
C GLY A 79 2.68 -16.27 3.78
N SER A 80 2.90 -15.15 4.47
CA SER A 80 1.83 -14.42 5.15
C SER A 80 0.90 -13.70 4.16
N THR A 81 -0.41 -13.77 4.41
CA THR A 81 -1.43 -13.06 3.64
C THR A 81 -1.44 -11.57 3.99
N CYS A 82 -1.46 -10.70 2.98
CA CYS A 82 -1.55 -9.25 3.12
C CYS A 82 -3.00 -8.80 2.96
N TYR A 83 -3.49 -8.01 3.90
CA TYR A 83 -4.77 -7.32 3.81
C TYR A 83 -4.55 -5.81 3.89
N THR A 84 -5.10 -5.08 2.92
CA THR A 84 -4.90 -3.64 2.79
C THR A 84 -6.25 -2.94 2.73
N TYR A 85 -6.38 -1.84 3.45
CA TYR A 85 -7.59 -1.05 3.52
C TYR A 85 -7.27 0.44 3.37
N TRP A 86 -8.29 1.19 2.97
CA TRP A 86 -8.34 2.64 2.94
C TRP A 86 -9.69 3.10 3.52
N ALA A 87 -9.76 4.33 4.02
CA ALA A 87 -11.00 4.97 4.41
C ALA A 87 -10.89 6.49 4.23
N THR A 88 -12.02 7.14 3.97
CA THR A 88 -12.17 8.60 3.90
C THR A 88 -13.19 9.02 4.94
N TYR A 89 -12.99 10.17 5.58
CA TYR A 89 -13.82 10.71 6.66
C TYR A 89 -14.45 12.04 6.27
#